data_AF-A0A6B3GNH7-F1
#
_entry.id   AF-A0A6B3GNH7-F1
#
_cell.length_a   1.000
_cell.length_b   1.000
_cell.length_c   1.000
_cell.angle_alpha   90.00
_cell.angle_beta   90.00
_cell.angle_gamma   90.00
#
_symmetry.space_group_name_H-M   'P 1'
#
loop_
_entity.id
_entity.type
_entity.pdbx_description
1 polymer ?
#
loop_
_entity_poly.entity_id
_entity_poly.type
_entity_poly.pdbx_seq_one_letter_code
_entity_poly.pdbx_strand_id
1 'polypeptide(L)'
;MLHLPEVADLVAVCEVLQDPGANASLVRLLTGPRWRIGPRDLALLGRRARLLVHRAGHADDADADQRLAEAVEGTDPAEVISLADALDTFLVAGDAADDGLPFSAEARVRFARLARELRDLRRSLADPLMDVLHRVLATTGLEVELSASPQALAARRRETLANFLDIAARFASLDGEASLLAFLGFLRTAAQYEKGLDNALPGGENTVKVLTAHKSKG
;
A
#
# COMPACT_ATOMS: atom_id res chain seq x y z
N MET A 1 5.42 15.55 4.99
CA MET A 1 5.80 14.25 5.58
C MET A 1 5.44 13.06 4.69
N LEU A 2 4.16 12.90 4.26
CA LEU A 2 3.71 11.70 3.52
C LEU A 2 4.40 11.43 2.17
N HIS A 3 5.02 12.44 1.56
CA HIS A 3 5.77 12.28 0.31
C HIS A 3 7.21 11.80 0.51
N LEU A 4 7.69 11.75 1.76
CA LEU A 4 9.03 11.26 2.06
C LEU A 4 9.08 9.75 1.79
N PRO A 5 10.10 9.23 1.08
CA PRO A 5 10.07 7.88 0.50
C PRO A 5 9.70 6.78 1.49
N GLU A 6 10.35 6.77 2.64
CA GLU A 6 10.15 5.85 3.76
C GLU A 6 8.72 5.85 4.31
N VAL A 7 8.10 7.03 4.46
CA VAL A 7 6.70 7.14 4.90
C VAL A 7 5.76 6.73 3.77
N ALA A 8 6.03 7.17 2.55
CA ALA A 8 5.23 6.86 1.38
C ALA A 8 5.22 5.35 1.09
N ASP A 9 6.33 4.65 1.32
CA ASP A 9 6.44 3.20 1.11
C ASP A 9 5.69 2.43 2.21
N LEU A 10 5.79 2.86 3.47
CA LEU A 10 4.97 2.31 4.56
C LEU A 10 3.47 2.49 4.28
N VAL A 11 3.05 3.71 3.93
CA VAL A 11 1.64 4.01 3.61
C VAL A 11 1.17 3.21 2.40
N ALA A 12 1.99 3.07 1.35
CA ALA A 12 1.64 2.29 0.18
C ALA A 12 1.43 0.80 0.51
N VAL A 13 2.23 0.21 1.40
CA VAL A 13 1.97 -1.16 1.89
C VAL A 13 0.65 -1.21 2.63
N CYS A 14 0.41 -0.29 3.57
CA CYS A 14 -0.83 -0.23 4.33
C CYS A 14 -2.08 -0.10 3.44
N GLU A 15 -2.02 0.72 2.39
CA GLU A 15 -3.10 0.88 1.41
C GLU A 15 -3.38 -0.42 0.67
N VAL A 16 -2.35 -1.13 0.18
CA VAL A 16 -2.51 -2.43 -0.52
C VAL A 16 -3.04 -3.54 0.40
N LEU A 17 -2.74 -3.47 1.69
CA LEU A 17 -3.30 -4.41 2.67
C LEU A 17 -4.79 -4.18 2.88
N GLN A 18 -5.22 -2.91 2.95
CA GLN A 18 -6.61 -2.52 3.19
C GLN A 18 -7.50 -2.61 1.95
N ASP A 19 -6.96 -2.27 0.79
CA ASP A 19 -7.68 -2.24 -0.48
C ASP A 19 -6.86 -2.98 -1.56
N PRO A 20 -7.27 -4.20 -1.95
CA PRO A 20 -6.67 -4.92 -3.08
C PRO A 20 -6.70 -4.13 -4.39
N GLY A 21 -7.63 -3.18 -4.54
CA GLY A 21 -7.76 -2.26 -5.66
C GLY A 21 -6.82 -1.06 -5.63
N ALA A 22 -5.96 -0.91 -4.60
CA ALA A 22 -4.96 0.15 -4.48
C ALA A 22 -3.78 -0.03 -5.47
N ASN A 23 -4.10 -0.06 -6.76
CA ASN A 23 -3.19 -0.37 -7.86
C ASN A 23 -2.03 0.63 -7.97
N ALA A 24 -2.29 1.92 -7.72
CA ALA A 24 -1.24 2.94 -7.74
C ALA A 24 -0.18 2.68 -6.65
N SER A 25 -0.63 2.33 -5.45
CA SER A 25 0.23 2.00 -4.31
C SER A 25 1.00 0.71 -4.57
N LEU A 26 0.37 -0.32 -5.15
CA LEU A 26 1.05 -1.55 -5.53
C LEU A 26 2.10 -1.32 -6.64
N VAL A 27 1.80 -0.52 -7.67
CA VAL A 27 2.77 -0.17 -8.72
C VAL A 27 3.95 0.59 -8.14
N ARG A 28 3.73 1.51 -7.20
CA ARG A 28 4.81 2.21 -6.48
C ARG A 28 5.74 1.19 -5.78
N LEU A 29 5.17 0.24 -5.04
CA LEU A 29 5.97 -0.79 -4.36
C LEU A 29 6.77 -1.64 -5.35
N LEU A 30 6.10 -2.14 -6.40
CA LEU A 30 6.72 -3.01 -7.40
C LEU A 30 7.86 -2.33 -8.18
N THR A 31 7.74 -1.03 -8.43
CA THR A 31 8.79 -0.22 -9.09
C THR A 31 9.87 0.28 -8.13
N GLY A 32 9.62 0.21 -6.81
CA GLY A 32 10.52 0.66 -5.76
C GLY A 32 11.83 -0.13 -5.65
N PRO A 33 12.78 0.37 -4.84
CA PRO A 33 14.15 -0.15 -4.76
C PRO A 33 14.25 -1.61 -4.28
N ARG A 34 13.25 -2.08 -3.52
CA ARG A 34 13.19 -3.46 -3.02
C ARG A 34 12.82 -4.48 -4.10
N TRP A 35 11.89 -4.13 -4.98
CA TRP A 35 11.30 -5.06 -5.96
C TRP A 35 11.77 -4.84 -7.39
N ARG A 36 12.04 -3.59 -7.79
CA ARG A 36 12.66 -3.21 -9.07
C ARG A 36 12.06 -3.94 -10.28
N ILE A 37 10.74 -4.08 -10.32
CA ILE A 37 10.04 -4.72 -11.43
C ILE A 37 10.06 -3.80 -12.65
N GLY A 38 10.49 -4.34 -13.78
CA GLY A 38 10.56 -3.59 -15.03
C GLY A 38 9.19 -3.34 -15.67
N PRO A 39 9.07 -2.33 -16.55
CA PRO A 39 7.81 -1.96 -17.18
C PRO A 39 7.17 -3.09 -17.99
N ARG A 40 7.98 -3.98 -18.58
CA ARG A 40 7.50 -5.16 -19.31
C ARG A 40 6.70 -6.11 -18.41
N ASP A 41 7.27 -6.49 -17.27
CA ASP A 41 6.64 -7.44 -16.34
C ASP A 41 5.45 -6.79 -15.61
N LEU A 42 5.51 -5.49 -15.34
CA LEU A 42 4.36 -4.71 -14.85
C LEU A 42 3.19 -4.70 -15.84
N ALA A 43 3.46 -4.49 -17.14
CA ALA A 43 2.42 -4.54 -18.16
C ALA A 43 1.82 -5.94 -18.31
N LEU A 44 2.62 -6.99 -18.14
CA LEU A 44 2.14 -8.38 -18.09
C LEU A 44 1.24 -8.61 -16.87
N LEU A 45 1.60 -8.11 -15.69
CA LEU A 45 0.77 -8.21 -14.49
C LEU A 45 -0.59 -7.52 -14.70
N GLY A 46 -0.60 -6.34 -15.30
CA GLY A 46 -1.84 -5.64 -15.67
C GLY A 46 -2.69 -6.39 -16.71
N ARG A 47 -2.07 -7.11 -17.66
CA ARG A 47 -2.81 -8.01 -18.56
C ARG A 47 -3.42 -9.18 -17.81
N ARG A 48 -2.67 -9.79 -16.90
CA ARG A 48 -3.16 -10.89 -16.06
C ARG A 48 -4.35 -10.47 -15.20
N ALA A 49 -4.29 -9.29 -14.57
CA ALA A 49 -5.39 -8.74 -13.79
C ALA A 49 -6.67 -8.58 -14.62
N ARG A 50 -6.57 -8.09 -15.86
CA ARG A 50 -7.71 -8.02 -16.78
C ARG A 50 -8.28 -9.40 -17.11
N LEU A 51 -7.43 -10.39 -17.39
CA LEU A 51 -7.89 -11.76 -17.69
C LEU A 51 -8.66 -12.39 -16.52
N LEU A 52 -8.29 -12.08 -15.28
CA LEU A 52 -8.99 -12.58 -14.10
C LEU A 52 -10.42 -12.03 -14.00
N VAL A 53 -10.60 -10.73 -14.25
CA VAL A 53 -11.93 -10.10 -14.30
C VAL A 53 -12.83 -10.78 -15.35
N HIS A 54 -12.30 -10.99 -16.56
CA HIS A 54 -13.07 -11.62 -17.63
C HIS A 54 -13.49 -13.06 -17.28
N ARG A 55 -12.60 -13.85 -16.63
CA ARG A 55 -12.94 -15.21 -16.21
C ARG A 55 -14.00 -15.24 -15.12
N ALA A 56 -13.95 -14.30 -14.17
CA ALA A 56 -14.96 -14.18 -13.12
C ALA A 56 -16.34 -13.91 -13.74
N GLY A 57 -16.45 -12.94 -14.66
CA GLY A 57 -17.71 -12.64 -15.35
C GLY A 57 -18.28 -13.80 -16.17
N HIS A 58 -17.44 -14.60 -16.84
CA HIS A 58 -17.90 -15.75 -17.63
C HIS A 58 -18.31 -16.97 -16.78
N ALA A 59 -17.71 -17.17 -15.59
CA ALA A 59 -18.10 -18.25 -14.68
C ALA A 59 -19.46 -17.98 -14.05
N ASP A 60 -19.75 -16.71 -13.80
CA ASP A 60 -21.01 -16.21 -13.26
C ASP A 60 -22.15 -16.23 -14.30
N ASP A 61 -21.82 -16.22 -15.60
CA ASP A 61 -22.79 -16.24 -16.71
C ASP A 61 -23.57 -17.58 -16.84
N ALA A 62 -23.12 -18.64 -16.15
CA ALA A 62 -23.91 -19.88 -16.03
C ALA A 62 -25.15 -19.72 -15.12
N ASP A 63 -25.23 -18.60 -14.39
CA ASP A 63 -26.36 -18.15 -13.56
C ASP A 63 -27.01 -16.86 -14.15
N ALA A 64 -26.67 -16.51 -15.40
CA ALA A 64 -26.96 -15.24 -16.07
C ALA A 64 -28.44 -14.91 -16.20
N ASP A 65 -29.30 -15.89 -16.48
CA ASP A 65 -30.73 -15.63 -16.67
C ASP A 65 -31.39 -15.09 -15.38
N GLN A 66 -30.83 -15.40 -14.21
CA GLN A 66 -31.32 -14.92 -12.92
C GLN A 66 -30.80 -13.51 -12.57
N ARG A 67 -29.57 -13.16 -12.98
CA ARG A 67 -28.92 -11.87 -12.69
C ARG A 67 -29.18 -10.78 -13.75
N LEU A 68 -29.50 -11.17 -14.99
CA LEU A 68 -29.85 -10.24 -16.08
C LEU A 68 -31.12 -9.43 -15.76
N ALA A 69 -31.99 -9.93 -14.87
CA ALA A 69 -33.15 -9.19 -14.37
C ALA A 69 -32.78 -8.05 -13.39
N GLU A 70 -31.58 -8.08 -12.79
CA GLU A 70 -31.15 -7.13 -11.75
C GLU A 70 -30.15 -6.06 -12.25
N ALA A 71 -29.42 -6.31 -13.35
CA ALA A 71 -28.28 -5.50 -13.80
C ALA A 71 -28.54 -4.46 -14.92
N VAL A 72 -29.81 -4.21 -15.30
CA VAL A 72 -30.17 -3.36 -16.46
C VAL A 72 -29.86 -1.85 -16.28
N GLU A 73 -29.27 -1.42 -15.17
CA GLU A 73 -28.97 0.01 -14.91
C GLU A 73 -27.50 0.45 -15.03
N GLY A 74 -26.59 -0.42 -15.49
CA GLY A 74 -25.25 -0.01 -15.93
C GLY A 74 -24.12 -0.71 -15.19
N THR A 75 -23.10 -1.11 -15.98
CA THR A 75 -21.80 -1.71 -15.61
C THR A 75 -21.73 -2.36 -14.23
N ASP A 76 -21.67 -3.69 -14.19
CA ASP A 76 -21.52 -4.47 -12.95
C ASP A 76 -20.34 -3.93 -12.10
N PRO A 77 -20.60 -3.40 -10.89
CA PRO A 77 -19.56 -2.90 -9.98
C PRO A 77 -18.50 -3.92 -9.59
N ALA A 78 -18.73 -5.22 -9.87
CA ALA A 78 -17.81 -6.31 -9.53
C ALA A 78 -16.58 -6.42 -10.45
N GLU A 79 -16.54 -5.75 -11.61
CA GLU A 79 -15.43 -5.86 -12.58
C GLU A 79 -14.24 -4.92 -12.29
N VAL A 80 -13.83 -4.77 -11.04
CA VAL A 80 -12.68 -3.92 -10.68
C VAL A 80 -11.38 -4.68 -10.93
N ILE A 81 -10.51 -4.12 -11.77
CA ILE A 81 -9.17 -4.67 -12.01
C ILE A 81 -8.33 -4.57 -10.72
N SER A 82 -7.95 -5.72 -10.18
CA SER A 82 -7.07 -5.83 -9.01
C SER A 82 -5.70 -6.41 -9.41
N LEU A 83 -4.65 -5.58 -9.30
CA LEU A 83 -3.28 -6.06 -9.46
C LEU A 83 -2.85 -6.98 -8.31
N ALA A 84 -3.44 -6.81 -7.11
CA ALA A 84 -3.19 -7.67 -5.97
C ALA A 84 -3.68 -9.10 -6.23
N ASP A 85 -4.85 -9.27 -6.87
CA ASP A 85 -5.39 -10.60 -7.20
C ASP A 85 -4.53 -11.28 -8.26
N ALA A 86 -4.07 -10.52 -9.25
CA ALA A 86 -3.11 -11.02 -10.24
C ALA A 86 -1.81 -11.48 -9.57
N LEU A 87 -1.33 -10.77 -8.55
CA LEU A 87 -0.15 -11.12 -7.78
C LEU A 87 -0.36 -12.41 -6.97
N ASP A 88 -1.54 -12.59 -6.37
CA ASP A 88 -1.89 -13.77 -5.57
C ASP A 88 -1.88 -15.07 -6.38
N THR A 89 -2.11 -15.00 -7.69
CA THR A 89 -2.00 -16.17 -8.57
C THR A 89 -0.58 -16.77 -8.64
N PHE A 90 0.45 -16.02 -8.24
CA PHE A 90 1.83 -16.53 -8.19
C PHE A 90 2.11 -17.38 -6.95
N LEU A 91 1.16 -17.50 -6.02
CA LEU A 91 1.28 -18.33 -4.81
C LEU A 91 0.93 -19.80 -5.02
N VAL A 92 0.16 -20.11 -6.06
CA VAL A 92 -0.19 -21.49 -6.42
C VAL A 92 0.93 -22.05 -7.30
N ALA A 93 1.73 -22.97 -6.75
CA ALA A 93 2.76 -23.66 -7.50
C ALA A 93 2.11 -24.78 -8.35
N GLY A 94 2.21 -24.65 -9.67
CA GLY A 94 1.75 -25.65 -10.65
C GLY A 94 0.61 -25.12 -11.51
N ASP A 95 0.88 -24.96 -12.81
CA ASP A 95 -0.02 -24.80 -13.99
C ASP A 95 -1.31 -23.94 -13.94
N ALA A 96 -1.74 -23.41 -12.80
CA ALA A 96 -3.08 -22.83 -12.62
C ALA A 96 -3.29 -21.46 -13.26
N ALA A 97 -2.30 -20.96 -13.99
CA ALA A 97 -2.54 -20.07 -15.10
C ALA A 97 -1.28 -20.04 -15.97
N ASP A 98 -1.13 -21.07 -16.80
CA ASP A 98 -0.54 -20.86 -18.12
C ASP A 98 -1.48 -19.96 -18.92
N ASP A 99 -1.52 -18.69 -18.54
CA ASP A 99 -2.13 -17.64 -19.34
C ASP A 99 -1.23 -17.24 -20.52
N GLY A 100 -0.19 -18.05 -20.81
CA GLY A 100 0.79 -17.82 -21.86
C GLY A 100 1.63 -16.55 -21.65
N LEU A 101 1.52 -15.87 -20.50
CA LEU A 101 2.19 -14.59 -20.30
C LEU A 101 3.69 -14.79 -20.04
N PRO A 102 4.57 -14.23 -20.90
CA PRO A 102 6.02 -14.47 -20.84
C PRO A 102 6.71 -13.56 -19.81
N PHE A 103 6.33 -13.72 -18.53
CA PHE A 103 7.00 -13.08 -17.39
C PHE A 103 8.45 -13.56 -17.28
N SER A 104 9.35 -12.64 -16.92
CA SER A 104 10.73 -13.02 -16.59
C SER A 104 10.78 -13.95 -15.36
N ALA A 105 11.78 -14.84 -15.32
CA ALA A 105 11.95 -15.77 -14.19
C ALA A 105 12.15 -15.01 -12.86
N GLU A 106 12.88 -13.89 -12.89
CA GLU A 106 13.11 -13.05 -11.74
C GLU A 106 11.82 -12.35 -11.25
N ALA A 107 10.99 -11.83 -12.17
CA ALA A 107 9.72 -11.23 -11.80
C ALA A 107 8.79 -12.26 -11.14
N ARG A 108 8.73 -13.51 -11.63
CA ARG A 108 7.93 -14.58 -11.02
C ARG A 108 8.32 -14.83 -9.55
N VAL A 109 9.63 -14.92 -9.28
CA VAL A 109 10.14 -15.10 -7.90
C VAL A 109 9.78 -13.91 -7.02
N ARG A 110 9.99 -12.68 -7.51
CA ARG A 110 9.69 -11.45 -6.77
C ARG A 110 8.20 -11.28 -6.50
N PHE A 111 7.35 -11.54 -7.50
CA PHE A 111 5.89 -11.50 -7.34
C PHE A 111 5.39 -12.52 -6.32
N ALA A 112 5.84 -13.77 -6.41
CA ALA A 112 5.46 -14.81 -5.44
C ALA A 112 5.88 -14.45 -4.00
N ARG A 113 7.08 -13.86 -3.84
CA ARG A 113 7.56 -13.38 -2.54
C ARG A 113 6.69 -12.24 -2.00
N LEU A 114 6.41 -11.22 -2.82
CA LEU A 114 5.57 -10.09 -2.38
C LEU A 114 4.15 -10.56 -2.06
N ALA A 115 3.55 -11.42 -2.89
CA ALA A 115 2.23 -11.98 -2.64
C ALA A 115 2.16 -12.67 -1.27
N ARG A 116 3.21 -13.42 -0.91
CA ARG A 116 3.29 -14.12 0.37
C ARG A 116 3.37 -13.13 1.53
N GLU A 117 4.25 -12.14 1.42
CA GLU A 117 4.39 -11.08 2.44
C GLU A 117 3.06 -10.34 2.66
N LEU A 118 2.36 -9.96 1.59
CA LEU A 118 1.05 -9.31 1.68
C LEU A 118 -0.01 -10.23 2.31
N ARG A 119 -0.06 -11.51 1.91
CA ARG A 119 -0.99 -12.49 2.49
C ARG A 119 -0.75 -12.71 3.98
N ASP A 120 0.51 -12.75 4.40
CA ASP A 120 0.88 -12.92 5.80
C ASP A 120 0.51 -11.67 6.62
N LEU A 121 0.77 -10.48 6.10
CA LEU A 121 0.41 -9.21 6.72
C LEU A 121 -1.11 -8.98 6.79
N ARG A 122 -1.88 -9.45 5.81
CA ARG A 122 -3.35 -9.34 5.88
C ARG A 122 -3.95 -10.06 7.08
N ARG A 123 -3.29 -11.11 7.60
CA ARG A 123 -3.75 -11.83 8.81
C ARG A 123 -3.66 -10.98 10.08
N SER A 124 -2.86 -9.92 10.09
CA SER A 124 -2.76 -9.01 11.24
C SER A 124 -3.68 -7.81 11.17
N LEU A 125 -4.53 -7.66 10.16
CA LEU A 125 -5.34 -6.42 10.01
C LEU A 125 -6.37 -6.20 11.13
N ALA A 126 -6.69 -7.25 11.89
CA ALA A 126 -7.54 -7.16 13.08
C ALA A 126 -6.75 -6.78 14.35
N ASP A 127 -5.42 -6.78 14.30
CA ASP A 127 -4.57 -6.35 15.42
C ASP A 127 -4.68 -4.81 15.59
N PRO A 128 -4.36 -4.28 16.79
CA PRO A 128 -4.29 -2.83 17.02
C PRO A 128 -3.41 -2.10 15.99
N LEU A 129 -3.77 -0.85 15.63
CA LEU A 129 -3.07 -0.06 14.60
C LEU A 129 -1.53 -0.11 14.72
N MET A 130 -1.01 0.11 15.94
CA MET A 130 0.44 0.12 16.17
C MET A 130 1.08 -1.24 15.93
N ASP A 131 0.42 -2.33 16.30
CA ASP A 131 0.91 -3.69 16.06
C ASP A 131 0.97 -4.00 14.57
N VAL A 132 -0.03 -3.54 13.81
CA VAL A 132 -0.03 -3.66 12.34
C VAL A 132 1.14 -2.89 11.73
N LEU A 133 1.33 -1.62 12.13
CA LEU A 133 2.42 -0.78 11.61
C LEU A 133 3.80 -1.38 11.92
N HIS A 134 4.02 -1.84 13.16
CA HIS A 134 5.27 -2.51 13.53
C HIS A 134 5.48 -3.81 12.77
N ARG A 135 4.43 -4.60 12.52
CA ARG A 135 4.55 -5.82 11.72
C ARG A 135 4.90 -5.51 10.26
N VAL A 136 4.30 -4.47 9.66
CA VAL A 136 4.66 -4.03 8.31
C VAL A 136 6.13 -3.61 8.23
N LEU A 137 6.61 -2.83 9.21
CA LEU A 137 8.01 -2.41 9.28
C LEU A 137 8.97 -3.60 9.39
N ALA A 138 8.65 -4.57 10.24
CA ALA A 138 9.42 -5.79 10.42
C ALA A 138 9.45 -6.66 9.14
N THR A 139 8.29 -6.91 8.52
CA THR A 139 8.19 -7.75 7.31
C THR A 139 8.86 -7.12 6.09
N THR A 140 8.75 -5.80 5.94
CA THR A 140 9.39 -5.10 4.81
C THR A 140 10.89 -4.93 4.99
N GLY A 141 11.38 -4.95 6.25
CA GLY A 141 12.77 -4.69 6.59
C GLY A 141 13.16 -3.22 6.49
N LEU A 142 12.18 -2.31 6.46
CA LEU A 142 12.41 -0.88 6.25
C LEU A 142 13.32 -0.28 7.34
N GLU A 143 13.15 -0.68 8.60
CA GLU A 143 14.00 -0.22 9.71
C GLU A 143 15.47 -0.64 9.55
N VAL A 144 15.71 -1.84 9.03
CA VAL A 144 17.06 -2.37 8.79
C VAL A 144 17.72 -1.65 7.61
N GLU A 145 16.97 -1.40 6.54
CA GLU A 145 17.44 -0.64 5.37
C GLU A 145 17.85 0.80 5.76
N LEU A 146 17.05 1.45 6.60
CA LEU A 146 17.37 2.78 7.13
C LEU A 146 18.63 2.76 8.01
N SER A 147 18.88 1.67 8.73
CA SER A 147 20.04 1.52 9.62
C SER A 147 21.36 1.25 8.87
N ALA A 148 21.29 0.69 7.66
CA ALA A 148 22.44 0.37 6.82
C ALA A 148 22.98 1.56 5.98
N SER A 149 22.29 2.71 6.02
CA SER A 149 22.64 3.91 5.24
C SER A 149 23.69 4.80 5.93
N PRO A 150 24.37 5.72 5.20
CA PRO A 150 25.28 6.70 5.79
C PRO A 150 24.64 7.47 6.96
N GLN A 151 25.36 7.61 8.07
CA GLN A 151 24.81 7.91 9.39
C GLN A 151 23.87 9.13 9.42
N ALA A 152 24.20 10.23 8.72
CA ALA A 152 23.40 11.45 8.74
C ALA A 152 22.06 11.33 7.98
N LEU A 153 22.06 10.73 6.78
CA LEU A 153 20.84 10.53 6.00
C LEU A 153 19.96 9.41 6.61
N ALA A 154 20.59 8.39 7.18
CA ALA A 154 19.92 7.37 7.98
C ALA A 154 19.19 7.96 9.19
N ALA A 155 19.85 8.85 9.93
CA ALA A 155 19.27 9.50 11.10
C ALA A 155 18.02 10.31 10.77
N ARG A 156 18.07 11.15 9.73
CA ARG A 156 16.92 11.96 9.31
C ARG A 156 15.72 11.12 8.86
N ARG A 157 15.97 10.04 8.11
CA ARG A 157 14.89 9.13 7.67
C ARG A 157 14.27 8.36 8.83
N ARG A 158 15.09 7.93 9.82
CA ARG A 158 14.59 7.33 11.07
C ARG A 158 13.75 8.32 11.88
N GLU A 159 14.20 9.55 12.02
CA GLU A 159 13.44 10.60 12.71
C GLU A 159 12.10 10.87 12.02
N THR A 160 12.09 10.91 10.68
CA THR A 160 10.86 11.07 9.90
C THR A 160 9.88 9.92 10.16
N LEU A 161 10.36 8.68 10.14
CA LEU A 161 9.54 7.50 10.41
C LEU A 161 9.02 7.49 11.85
N ALA A 162 9.86 7.85 12.82
CA ALA A 162 9.47 7.97 14.23
C ALA A 162 8.36 9.01 14.41
N ASN A 163 8.49 10.19 13.78
CA ASN A 163 7.45 11.22 13.81
C ASN A 163 6.12 10.73 13.21
N PHE A 164 6.16 9.90 12.16
CA PHE A 164 4.96 9.27 11.62
C PHE A 164 4.31 8.29 12.60
N LEU A 165 5.11 7.45 13.25
CA LEU A 165 4.61 6.51 14.26
C LEU A 165 4.03 7.22 15.49
N ASP A 166 4.61 8.36 15.90
CA ASP A 166 4.06 9.20 16.97
C ASP A 166 2.68 9.77 16.61
N ILE A 167 2.48 10.15 15.34
CA ILE A 167 1.16 10.59 14.85
C ILE A 167 0.17 9.44 14.90
N ALA A 168 0.57 8.24 14.48
CA ALA A 168 -0.26 7.04 14.55
C ALA A 168 -0.62 6.66 15.99
N ALA A 169 0.34 6.74 16.92
CA ALA A 169 0.11 6.46 18.34
C ALA A 169 -0.86 7.46 18.97
N ARG A 170 -0.70 8.77 18.67
CA ARG A 170 -1.66 9.79 19.11
C ARG A 170 -3.05 9.55 18.54
N PHE A 171 -3.16 9.20 17.26
CA PHE A 171 -4.44 8.81 16.65
C PHE A 171 -5.06 7.61 17.38
N ALA A 172 -4.27 6.58 17.68
CA ALA A 172 -4.73 5.39 18.38
C ALA A 172 -5.19 5.64 19.82
N SER A 173 -4.64 6.66 20.49
CA SER A 173 -5.01 7.02 21.86
C SER A 173 -6.35 7.77 21.98
N LEU A 174 -6.87 8.32 20.87
CA LEU A 174 -8.08 9.14 20.87
C LEU A 174 -9.36 8.30 20.83
N ASP A 175 -9.34 7.20 20.06
CA ASP A 175 -10.44 6.27 19.89
C ASP A 175 -9.93 4.86 20.19
N GLY A 176 -10.40 4.24 21.28
CA GLY A 176 -9.98 2.90 21.73
C GLY A 176 -10.19 1.74 20.73
N GLU A 177 -10.64 2.04 19.51
CA GLU A 177 -10.82 1.12 18.38
C GLU A 177 -10.12 1.64 17.10
N ALA A 178 -8.98 2.31 17.22
CA ALA A 178 -8.25 2.81 16.06
C ALA A 178 -7.75 1.66 15.16
N SER A 179 -8.39 1.54 14.00
CA SER A 179 -8.02 0.59 12.94
C SER A 179 -7.09 1.22 11.90
N LEU A 180 -6.38 0.38 11.15
CA LEU A 180 -5.59 0.82 10.00
C LEU A 180 -6.45 1.54 8.95
N LEU A 181 -7.68 1.06 8.71
CA LEU A 181 -8.62 1.70 7.80
C LEU A 181 -8.93 3.15 8.20
N ALA A 182 -9.28 3.35 9.48
CA ALA A 182 -9.58 4.67 10.03
C ALA A 182 -8.37 5.61 9.94
N PHE A 183 -7.18 5.11 10.25
CA PHE A 183 -5.95 5.89 10.16
C PHE A 183 -5.63 6.31 8.72
N LEU A 184 -5.80 5.43 7.73
CA LEU A 184 -5.62 5.79 6.31
C LEU A 184 -6.65 6.85 5.87
N GLY A 185 -7.90 6.76 6.36
CA GLY A 185 -8.92 7.80 6.14
C GLY A 185 -8.51 9.15 6.73
N PHE A 186 -7.95 9.15 7.94
CA PHE A 186 -7.37 10.32 8.57
C PHE A 186 -6.22 10.91 7.74
N LEU A 187 -5.27 10.08 7.27
CA LEU A 187 -4.14 10.55 6.45
C LEU A 187 -4.59 11.18 5.14
N ARG A 188 -5.55 10.57 4.43
CA ARG A 188 -6.12 11.14 3.19
C ARG A 188 -6.76 12.50 3.44
N THR A 189 -7.55 12.61 4.50
CA THR A 189 -8.18 13.86 4.92
C THR A 189 -7.11 14.91 5.25
N ALA A 190 -6.11 14.55 6.05
CA ALA A 190 -5.03 15.45 6.43
C ALA A 190 -4.20 15.95 5.23
N ALA A 191 -3.99 15.10 4.21
CA ALA A 191 -3.30 15.47 2.98
C ALA A 191 -4.10 16.46 2.11
N GLN A 192 -5.43 16.33 2.06
CA GLN A 192 -6.31 17.21 1.29
C GLN A 192 -6.42 18.62 1.88
N TYR A 193 -6.37 18.76 3.20
CA TYR A 193 -6.60 20.05 3.88
C TYR A 193 -5.32 20.79 4.32
N GLU A 194 -4.12 20.32 3.91
CA GLU A 194 -2.79 20.95 4.09
C GLU A 194 -2.45 21.48 5.51
N LYS A 195 -3.17 21.06 6.55
CA LYS A 195 -3.01 21.54 7.94
C LYS A 195 -2.94 20.44 9.00
N GLY A 196 -3.16 19.17 8.64
CA GLY A 196 -3.36 18.11 9.64
C GLY A 196 -2.07 17.55 10.27
N LEU A 197 -0.98 17.45 9.51
CA LEU A 197 0.22 16.72 9.96
C LEU A 197 1.31 17.64 10.54
N ASP A 198 1.34 18.92 10.16
CA ASP A 198 2.32 19.88 10.66
C ASP A 198 1.97 20.40 12.08
N ASN A 199 0.70 20.34 12.48
CA ASN A 199 0.22 20.78 13.80
C ASN A 199 0.47 19.74 14.93
N ALA A 200 0.99 18.55 14.60
CA ALA A 200 1.22 17.47 15.56
C ALA A 200 2.68 17.37 16.05
N LEU A 201 3.54 18.32 15.71
CA LEU A 201 4.97 18.30 16.07
C LEU A 201 5.26 19.31 17.19
N PRO A 202 5.72 18.91 18.39
CA PRO A 202 6.59 19.75 19.18
C PRO A 202 7.87 19.94 18.38
N GLY A 203 8.13 21.16 17.90
CA GLY A 203 9.31 21.44 17.09
C GLY A 203 10.59 21.17 17.89
N GLY A 204 11.42 20.25 17.41
CA GLY A 204 12.75 20.01 17.96
C GLY A 204 13.60 21.28 17.94
N GLU A 205 14.31 21.52 19.03
CA GLU A 205 15.32 22.56 19.13
C GLU A 205 16.43 22.27 18.11
N ASN A 206 16.69 23.21 17.18
CA ASN A 206 17.67 23.16 16.07
C ASN A 206 17.14 22.83 14.66
N THR A 207 16.05 23.49 14.22
CA THR A 207 15.74 23.60 12.78
C THR A 207 15.60 25.06 12.35
N VAL A 208 16.23 25.44 11.23
CA VAL A 208 16.00 26.74 10.57
C VAL A 208 14.64 26.69 9.88
N LYS A 209 13.65 27.37 10.44
CA LYS A 209 12.31 27.48 9.88
C LYS A 209 12.31 28.56 8.79
N VAL A 210 12.34 28.16 7.52
CA VAL A 210 12.05 29.09 6.42
C VAL A 210 10.54 29.21 6.28
N LEU A 211 10.01 30.34 6.74
CA LEU A 211 8.60 30.71 6.63
C LEU A 211 8.45 31.75 5.52
N THR A 212 7.44 31.60 4.67
CA THR A 212 7.02 32.68 3.79
C THR A 212 6.40 33.81 4.64
N ALA A 213 6.59 35.06 4.22
CA ALA A 213 6.37 36.28 5.01
C ALA A 213 4.96 36.48 5.63
N HIS A 214 4.01 35.59 5.36
CA HIS A 214 2.64 35.64 5.89
C HIS A 214 2.47 34.85 7.20
N LYS A 215 3.48 34.05 7.60
CA LYS A 215 3.44 33.23 8.83
C LYS A 215 4.36 33.76 9.94
N SER A 216 4.88 34.99 9.83
CA SER A 216 5.74 35.66 10.82
C SER A 216 5.02 36.74 11.64
N LYS A 217 3.68 36.72 11.69
CA LYS A 217 2.89 37.67 12.46
C LYS A 217 2.08 36.90 13.51
N GLY A 218 2.54 36.98 14.76
CA GLY A 218 2.01 36.27 15.93
C GLY A 218 3.13 35.56 16.66
#